data_AF-A0A2G9GIU0-F1
#
_entry.id   AF-A0A2G9GIU0-F1
#
_cell.length_a   1.000
_cell.length_b   1.000
_cell.length_c   1.000
_cell.angle_alpha   90.00
_cell.angle_beta   90.00
_cell.angle_gamma   90.00
#
_symmetry.space_group_name_H-M   'P 1'
#
loop_
_entity.id
_entity.type
_entity.pdbx_description
1 polymer ?
#
loop_
_entity_poly.entity_id
_entity_poly.type
_entity_poly.pdbx_seq_one_letter_code
_entity_poly.pdbx_strand_id
1 'polypeptide(L)'
;MAIVIVCVKCLGKKRYTKYQLDSIKEDLEKNRNYPKVLVQIPMFNEKEVYKLSIGAVSGLAWPSDRLIVQVLDDSTNEVLRAMVEAECQKWIQKGVNIKYETRNNRNGYKAGALREGLKKHYVEDCEFVIIFDADFQPEEDFLWRTIPYLLENPELGLVQARWKFVNADECLMTRLQEMSLDYHFSVEQEVGSSTCSFFGFNGYL
;
A
#
# COMPACT_ATOMS: atom_id res chain seq x y z
N MET A 1 -0.39 9.79 -27.37
CA MET A 1 -0.98 10.00 -26.04
C MET A 1 -2.43 10.47 -26.12
N ALA A 2 -2.71 11.73 -26.49
CA ALA A 2 -4.08 12.28 -26.51
C ALA A 2 -5.07 11.51 -27.41
N ILE A 3 -4.67 11.12 -28.62
CA ILE A 3 -5.52 10.35 -29.55
C ILE A 3 -5.89 8.98 -28.95
N VAL A 4 -4.95 8.31 -28.29
CA VAL A 4 -5.19 7.00 -27.65
C VAL A 4 -6.19 7.13 -26.51
N ILE A 5 -6.07 8.17 -25.67
CA ILE A 5 -7.02 8.43 -24.58
C ILE A 5 -8.41 8.76 -25.10
N VAL A 6 -8.51 9.58 -26.15
CA VAL A 6 -9.80 9.89 -26.79
C VAL A 6 -10.41 8.62 -27.37
N CYS A 7 -9.63 7.78 -28.06
CA CYS A 7 -10.11 6.49 -28.57
C CYS A 7 -10.56 5.55 -27.44
N VAL A 8 -9.80 5.42 -26.35
CA VAL A 8 -10.17 4.57 -25.20
C VAL A 8 -11.45 5.08 -24.53
N LYS A 9 -11.58 6.41 -24.33
CA LYS A 9 -12.79 7.02 -23.76
C LYS A 9 -13.99 6.90 -24.68
N CYS A 10 -13.83 7.09 -25.99
CA CYS A 10 -14.91 6.98 -26.98
C CYS A 10 -15.35 5.54 -27.25
N LEU A 11 -14.44 4.57 -27.20
CA LEU A 11 -14.76 3.15 -27.43
C LEU A 11 -15.36 2.47 -26.19
N GLY A 12 -15.33 3.11 -25.01
CA GLY A 12 -15.95 2.65 -23.75
C GLY A 12 -15.43 1.31 -23.21
N LYS A 13 -14.55 0.62 -23.94
CA LYS A 13 -14.03 -0.70 -23.61
C LYS A 13 -12.73 -0.57 -22.85
N LYS A 14 -12.85 -0.23 -21.57
CA LYS A 14 -11.77 -0.47 -20.62
C LYS A 14 -11.71 -1.98 -20.34
N ARG A 15 -10.57 -2.62 -20.57
CA ARG A 15 -10.44 -4.09 -20.35
C ARG A 15 -10.71 -4.47 -18.87
N TYR A 16 -10.54 -3.50 -17.97
CA TYR A 16 -10.73 -3.55 -16.52
C TYR A 16 -12.20 -3.40 -16.06
N THR A 17 -13.16 -3.06 -16.91
CA THR A 17 -14.59 -2.96 -16.52
C THR A 17 -15.31 -4.31 -16.48
N LYS A 18 -14.56 -5.42 -16.37
CA LYS A 18 -15.11 -6.79 -16.35
C LYS A 18 -15.03 -7.48 -14.98
N TYR A 19 -14.33 -6.88 -14.02
CA TYR A 19 -14.17 -7.48 -12.69
C TYR A 19 -15.50 -7.43 -11.91
N GLN A 20 -15.93 -8.56 -11.35
CA GLN A 20 -17.12 -8.70 -10.52
C GLN A 20 -16.82 -8.44 -9.03
N LEU A 21 -16.26 -7.26 -8.74
CA LEU A 21 -15.76 -6.90 -7.41
C LEU A 21 -16.84 -6.94 -6.33
N ASP A 22 -18.06 -6.50 -6.66
CA ASP A 22 -19.19 -6.50 -5.72
C ASP A 22 -19.58 -7.92 -5.30
N SER A 23 -19.59 -8.86 -6.26
CA SER A 23 -19.88 -10.27 -5.97
C SER A 23 -18.81 -10.90 -5.07
N ILE A 24 -17.53 -10.57 -5.27
CA ILE A 24 -16.44 -11.07 -4.43
C ILE A 24 -16.56 -10.49 -3.02
N LYS A 25 -16.86 -9.20 -2.91
CA LYS A 25 -17.07 -8.55 -1.62
C LYS A 25 -18.22 -9.21 -0.85
N GLU A 26 -19.37 -9.40 -1.48
CA GLU A 26 -20.51 -10.09 -0.86
C GLU A 26 -20.16 -11.51 -0.42
N ASP A 27 -19.39 -12.25 -1.23
CA ASP A 27 -18.96 -13.62 -0.89
C ASP A 27 -18.02 -13.65 0.33
N LEU A 28 -17.03 -12.74 0.37
CA LEU A 28 -16.11 -12.58 1.51
C LEU A 28 -16.87 -12.23 2.80
N GLU A 29 -17.82 -11.31 2.71
CA GLU A 29 -18.64 -10.90 3.86
C GLU A 29 -19.55 -12.04 4.35
N LYS A 30 -20.19 -12.77 3.42
CA LYS A 30 -21.12 -13.86 3.73
C LYS A 30 -20.42 -15.09 4.29
N ASN A 31 -19.31 -15.51 3.68
CA ASN A 31 -18.59 -16.73 4.05
C ASN A 31 -17.52 -16.48 5.11
N ARG A 32 -17.22 -15.21 5.43
CA ARG A 32 -16.14 -14.79 6.32
C ARG A 32 -14.77 -15.36 5.93
N ASN A 33 -14.57 -15.60 4.65
CA ASN A 33 -13.35 -16.24 4.11
C ASN A 33 -12.33 -15.19 3.65
N TYR A 34 -11.90 -14.34 4.57
CA TYR A 34 -10.95 -13.28 4.26
C TYR A 34 -9.52 -13.82 4.17
N PRO A 35 -8.76 -13.47 3.11
CA PRO A 35 -7.36 -13.84 3.04
C PRO A 35 -6.55 -13.13 4.12
N LYS A 36 -5.49 -13.77 4.59
CA LYS A 36 -4.55 -13.14 5.51
C LYS A 36 -3.67 -12.16 4.73
N VAL A 37 -3.59 -10.92 5.21
CA VAL A 37 -2.86 -9.83 4.58
C VAL A 37 -1.78 -9.31 5.52
N LEU A 38 -0.55 -9.27 5.03
CA LEU A 38 0.57 -8.58 5.66
C LEU A 38 0.66 -7.16 5.12
N VAL A 39 0.73 -6.17 5.99
CA VAL A 39 1.07 -4.78 5.63
C VAL A 39 2.44 -4.44 6.20
N GLN A 40 3.42 -4.18 5.34
CA GLN A 40 4.76 -3.78 5.72
C GLN A 40 4.92 -2.26 5.64
N ILE A 41 5.49 -1.67 6.69
CA ILE A 41 5.85 -0.25 6.77
C ILE A 41 7.35 -0.16 7.08
N PRO A 42 8.23 -0.02 6.06
CA PRO A 42 9.64 0.24 6.28
C PRO A 42 9.85 1.68 6.73
N MET A 43 10.57 1.85 7.84
CA MET A 43 10.88 3.14 8.47
C MET A 43 12.40 3.32 8.61
N PHE A 44 12.88 4.50 8.26
CA PHE A 44 14.20 5.04 8.52
C PHE A 44 14.16 6.55 8.87
N ASN A 45 14.16 6.85 10.18
CA ASN A 45 14.23 8.20 10.75
C ASN A 45 13.01 9.12 10.54
N GLU A 46 11.80 8.58 10.35
CA GLU A 46 10.57 9.34 10.06
C GLU A 46 9.82 9.86 11.29
N LYS A 47 10.45 10.79 12.00
CA LYS A 47 9.91 11.38 13.23
C LYS A 47 8.53 12.05 13.06
N GLU A 48 8.26 12.68 11.93
CA GLU A 48 7.07 13.50 11.75
C GLU A 48 5.84 12.70 11.31
N VAL A 49 6.04 11.55 10.64
CA VAL A 49 4.95 10.83 9.96
C VAL A 49 4.66 9.45 10.54
N TYR A 50 5.54 8.86 11.37
CA TYR A 50 5.36 7.49 11.87
C TYR A 50 4.00 7.26 12.56
N LYS A 51 3.51 8.23 13.35
CA LYS A 51 2.20 8.13 14.03
C LYS A 51 1.04 8.11 13.04
N LEU A 52 1.12 8.94 12.00
CA LEU A 52 0.08 9.04 10.99
C LEU A 52 0.03 7.77 10.16
N SER A 53 1.18 7.27 9.72
CA SER A 53 1.27 6.04 8.92
C SER A 53 0.83 4.80 9.70
N ILE A 54 1.35 4.59 10.91
CA ILE A 54 0.91 3.47 11.78
C ILE A 54 -0.58 3.59 12.08
N GLY A 55 -1.08 4.80 12.37
CA GLY A 55 -2.49 5.04 12.64
C GLY A 55 -3.39 4.71 11.46
N ALA A 56 -3.04 5.18 10.26
CA ALA A 56 -3.80 4.94 9.04
C ALA A 56 -3.83 3.44 8.67
N VAL A 57 -2.69 2.75 8.73
CA VAL A 57 -2.63 1.31 8.48
C VAL A 57 -3.39 0.51 9.54
N SER A 58 -3.35 0.94 10.81
CA SER A 58 -4.11 0.32 11.89
C SER A 58 -5.62 0.55 11.78
N GLY A 59 -6.05 1.55 10.99
CA GLY A 59 -7.44 1.88 10.72
C GLY A 59 -8.03 1.21 9.48
N LEU A 60 -7.26 0.36 8.78
CA LEU A 60 -7.76 -0.34 7.60
C LEU A 60 -8.94 -1.25 7.95
N ALA A 61 -10.01 -1.16 7.15
CA ALA A 61 -11.23 -1.91 7.30
C ALA A 61 -11.04 -3.37 6.85
N TRP A 62 -10.46 -4.19 7.72
CA TRP A 62 -10.25 -5.63 7.52
C TRP A 62 -10.37 -6.38 8.86
N PRO A 63 -10.74 -7.67 8.86
CA PRO A 63 -10.78 -8.43 10.11
C PRO A 63 -9.43 -8.44 10.83
N SER A 64 -9.42 -8.11 12.11
CA SER A 64 -8.20 -7.96 12.91
C SER A 64 -7.39 -9.25 13.04
N ASP A 65 -8.03 -10.41 12.93
CA ASP A 65 -7.38 -11.74 12.91
C ASP A 65 -6.75 -12.08 11.55
N ARG A 66 -7.07 -11.30 10.51
CA ARG A 66 -6.62 -11.49 9.12
C ARG A 66 -5.68 -10.40 8.64
N LEU A 67 -5.47 -9.36 9.44
CA LEU A 67 -4.55 -8.28 9.15
C LEU A 67 -3.33 -8.37 10.08
N ILE A 68 -2.13 -8.34 9.51
CA ILE A 68 -0.88 -8.22 10.27
C ILE A 68 -0.18 -6.95 9.82
N VAL A 69 0.08 -6.03 10.75
CA VAL A 69 0.86 -4.83 10.48
C VAL A 69 2.29 -5.08 10.94
N GLN A 70 3.25 -4.99 10.03
CA GLN A 70 4.67 -5.17 10.31
C GLN A 70 5.42 -3.85 10.11
N VAL A 71 5.83 -3.24 11.22
CA VAL A 71 6.65 -2.03 11.22
C VAL A 71 8.11 -2.46 11.24
N LEU A 72 8.85 -2.13 10.18
CA LEU A 72 10.24 -2.50 9.98
C LEU A 72 11.12 -1.26 10.19
N ASP A 73 11.64 -1.08 11.41
CA ASP A 73 12.36 0.14 11.78
C ASP A 73 13.89 -0.05 11.73
N ASP A 74 14.50 0.62 10.77
CA ASP A 74 15.94 0.68 10.51
C ASP A 74 16.61 1.95 11.07
N SER A 75 15.86 2.76 11.82
CA SER A 75 16.33 4.04 12.35
C SER A 75 17.57 3.88 13.21
N THR A 76 18.49 4.84 13.11
CA THR A 76 19.71 4.85 13.94
C THR A 76 19.52 5.63 15.23
N ASN A 77 18.46 6.43 15.33
CA ASN A 77 18.15 7.21 16.52
C ASN A 77 17.36 6.37 17.53
N GLU A 78 17.97 6.06 18.68
CA GLU A 78 17.37 5.25 19.73
C GLU A 78 16.11 5.89 20.34
N VAL A 79 16.10 7.21 20.50
CA VAL A 79 14.93 7.94 21.02
C VAL A 79 13.76 7.79 20.07
N LEU A 80 14.03 7.88 18.75
CA LEU A 80 12.99 7.68 17.74
C LEU A 80 12.47 6.24 17.73
N ARG A 81 13.35 5.24 17.77
CA ARG A 81 12.95 3.83 17.86
C ARG A 81 12.03 3.57 19.06
N ALA A 82 12.37 4.12 20.23
CA ALA A 82 11.53 4.01 21.41
C ALA A 82 10.15 4.68 21.22
N MET A 83 10.10 5.81 20.50
CA MET A 83 8.84 6.48 20.19
C MET A 83 7.97 5.70 19.19
N VAL A 84 8.58 5.08 18.17
CA VAL A 84 7.87 4.23 17.20
C VAL A 84 7.35 2.98 17.89
N GLU A 85 8.19 2.32 18.69
CA GLU A 85 7.80 1.15 19.48
C GLU A 85 6.64 1.47 20.42
N ALA A 86 6.68 2.61 21.12
CA ALA A 86 5.60 3.04 22.00
C ALA A 86 4.27 3.24 21.27
N GLU A 87 4.29 3.79 20.05
CA GLU A 87 3.06 3.93 19.24
C GLU A 87 2.55 2.56 18.78
N CYS A 88 3.43 1.64 18.37
CA CYS A 88 3.05 0.25 18.08
C CYS A 88 2.37 -0.41 19.29
N GLN A 89 2.95 -0.28 20.50
CA GLN A 89 2.38 -0.84 21.72
C GLN A 89 1.00 -0.29 22.05
N LYS A 90 0.78 1.00 21.82
CA LYS A 90 -0.53 1.64 22.01
C LYS A 90 -1.61 1.03 21.10
N TRP A 91 -1.28 0.69 19.85
CA TRP A 91 -2.22 0.03 18.95
C TRP A 91 -2.41 -1.46 19.25
N ILE A 92 -1.35 -2.14 19.71
CA ILE A 92 -1.45 -3.52 20.22
C ILE A 92 -2.43 -3.58 21.40
N GLN A 93 -2.38 -2.62 22.33
CA GLN A 93 -3.33 -2.52 23.45
C GLN A 93 -4.77 -2.29 23.00
N LYS A 94 -4.98 -1.72 21.81
CA LYS A 94 -6.31 -1.56 21.19
C LYS A 94 -6.78 -2.82 20.43
N GLY A 95 -5.98 -3.89 20.42
CA GLY A 95 -6.31 -5.15 19.75
C GLY A 95 -5.85 -5.27 18.31
N VAL A 96 -5.02 -4.34 17.81
CA VAL A 96 -4.46 -4.44 16.45
C VAL A 96 -3.25 -5.38 16.47
N ASN A 97 -3.16 -6.28 15.50
CA ASN A 97 -2.05 -7.20 15.38
C ASN A 97 -0.84 -6.52 14.71
N ILE A 98 -0.06 -5.80 15.52
CA ILE A 98 1.17 -5.13 15.08
C ILE A 98 2.40 -5.92 15.53
N LYS A 99 3.39 -6.02 14.64
CA LYS A 99 4.73 -6.56 14.88
C LYS A 99 5.74 -5.46 14.60
N TYR A 100 6.45 -5.03 15.65
CA TYR A 100 7.56 -4.10 15.55
C TYR A 100 8.86 -4.90 15.43
N GLU A 101 9.60 -4.68 14.36
CA GLU A 101 10.81 -5.42 14.03
C GLU A 101 11.94 -4.45 13.76
N THR A 102 13.12 -4.77 14.29
CA THR A 102 14.33 -3.98 14.09
C THR A 102 15.47 -4.92 13.73
N ARG A 103 16.49 -4.41 13.04
CA ARG A 103 17.68 -5.19 12.67
C ARG A 103 18.96 -4.44 13.01
N ASN A 104 20.02 -5.21 13.22
CA ASN A 104 21.34 -4.69 13.59
C ASN A 104 22.21 -4.33 12.37
N ASN A 105 21.73 -4.62 11.16
CA ASN A 105 22.47 -4.53 9.91
C ASN A 105 21.55 -3.95 8.82
N ARG A 106 22.03 -2.98 8.05
CA ARG A 106 21.25 -2.28 7.01
C ARG A 106 21.51 -2.77 5.57
N ASN A 107 22.02 -4.00 5.41
CA ASN A 107 22.29 -4.60 4.11
C ASN A 107 21.01 -4.65 3.27
N GLY A 108 21.11 -4.20 2.03
CA GLY A 108 19.98 -4.10 1.11
C GLY A 108 18.98 -2.99 1.44
N TYR A 109 19.25 -2.13 2.44
CA TYR A 109 18.42 -0.98 2.81
C TYR A 109 16.93 -1.38 2.91
N LYS A 110 16.02 -0.59 2.34
CA LYS A 110 14.57 -0.83 2.31
C LYS A 110 14.22 -2.23 1.80
N ALA A 111 14.80 -2.67 0.68
CA ALA A 111 14.55 -3.99 0.11
C ALA A 111 15.02 -5.13 1.03
N GLY A 112 16.15 -4.93 1.72
CA GLY A 112 16.66 -5.85 2.72
C GLY A 112 15.72 -5.98 3.92
N ALA A 113 15.22 -4.86 4.44
CA ALA A 113 14.28 -4.84 5.55
C ALA A 113 12.98 -5.58 5.20
N LEU A 114 12.39 -5.26 4.03
CA LEU A 114 11.19 -5.93 3.53
C LEU A 114 11.39 -7.44 3.39
N ARG A 115 12.52 -7.87 2.80
CA ARG A 115 12.87 -9.28 2.62
C ARG A 115 13.06 -10.01 3.94
N GLU A 116 13.67 -9.38 4.94
CA GLU A 116 13.82 -9.97 6.28
C GLU A 116 12.47 -10.07 7.00
N GLY A 117 11.60 -9.07 6.82
CA GLY A 117 10.22 -9.09 7.32
C GLY A 117 9.41 -10.27 6.81
N LEU A 118 9.57 -10.63 5.53
CA LEU A 118 8.89 -11.80 4.92
C LEU A 118 9.37 -13.15 5.43
N LYS A 119 10.52 -13.23 6.12
CA LYS A 119 11.06 -14.49 6.67
C LYS A 119 10.53 -14.79 8.09
N LYS A 120 9.67 -13.94 8.63
CA LYS A 120 9.16 -14.10 10.00
C LYS A 120 8.08 -15.18 10.01
N HIS A 121 8.11 -16.07 10.99
CA HIS A 121 7.19 -17.21 11.10
C HIS A 121 5.70 -16.81 11.05
N TYR A 122 5.33 -15.67 11.63
CA TYR A 122 3.95 -15.19 11.64
C TYR A 122 3.45 -14.71 10.26
N VAL A 123 4.34 -14.59 9.27
CA VAL A 123 4.01 -14.17 7.89
C VAL A 123 3.71 -15.37 6.98
N GLU A 124 4.10 -16.59 7.37
CA GLU A 124 4.05 -17.78 6.49
C GLU A 124 2.64 -18.06 5.94
N ASP A 125 1.60 -17.76 6.72
CA ASP A 125 0.20 -17.94 6.32
C ASP A 125 -0.41 -16.74 5.57
N CYS A 126 0.35 -15.66 5.33
CA CYS A 126 -0.16 -14.48 4.62
C CYS A 126 -0.20 -14.74 3.12
N GLU A 127 -1.38 -14.56 2.52
CA GLU A 127 -1.59 -14.77 1.08
C GLU A 127 -1.18 -13.54 0.27
N PHE A 128 -1.35 -12.35 0.86
CA PHE A 128 -1.02 -11.08 0.21
C PHE A 128 -0.12 -10.22 1.08
N VAL A 129 0.76 -9.47 0.42
CA VAL A 129 1.64 -8.49 1.04
C VAL A 129 1.39 -7.14 0.42
N ILE A 130 1.26 -6.13 1.27
CA ILE A 130 1.11 -4.73 0.90
C ILE A 130 2.27 -3.97 1.51
N ILE A 131 2.82 -3.04 0.75
CA ILE A 131 3.95 -2.23 1.17
C ILE A 131 3.51 -0.78 1.13
N PHE A 132 3.58 -0.09 2.26
CA PHE A 132 3.38 1.35 2.37
C PHE A 132 4.65 1.99 2.87
N ASP A 133 5.07 3.10 2.24
CA ASP A 133 6.15 3.90 2.80
C ASP A 133 5.71 4.60 4.09
N ALA A 134 6.66 5.00 4.92
CA ALA A 134 6.41 5.54 6.25
C ALA A 134 5.62 6.86 6.28
N ASP A 135 5.45 7.53 5.14
CA ASP A 135 4.67 8.75 4.94
C ASP A 135 3.28 8.50 4.32
N PHE A 136 2.96 7.26 3.96
CA PHE A 136 1.66 6.91 3.38
C PHE A 136 0.58 6.79 4.45
N GLN A 137 -0.58 7.33 4.11
CA GLN A 137 -1.81 7.28 4.91
C GLN A 137 -2.92 6.69 4.05
N PRO A 138 -3.04 5.35 3.95
CA PRO A 138 -4.08 4.73 3.14
C PRO A 138 -5.48 5.04 3.71
N GLU A 139 -6.45 5.13 2.80
CA GLU A 139 -7.88 5.22 3.15
C GLU A 139 -8.34 3.90 3.79
N GLU A 140 -9.32 3.96 4.69
CA GLU A 140 -9.80 2.79 5.45
C GLU A 140 -10.25 1.63 4.53
N ASP A 141 -10.80 1.95 3.35
CA ASP A 141 -11.30 0.98 2.37
C ASP A 141 -10.25 0.46 1.37
N PHE A 142 -8.96 0.80 1.56
CA PHE A 142 -7.89 0.47 0.61
C PHE A 142 -7.84 -1.04 0.28
N LEU A 143 -7.99 -1.90 1.29
CA LEU A 143 -7.95 -3.36 1.11
C LEU A 143 -9.13 -3.85 0.26
N TRP A 144 -10.32 -3.30 0.49
CA TRP A 144 -11.51 -3.59 -0.32
C TRP A 144 -11.37 -3.17 -1.77
N ARG A 145 -10.57 -2.12 -2.03
CA ARG A 145 -10.34 -1.60 -3.37
C ARG A 145 -9.18 -2.28 -4.09
N THR A 146 -8.46 -3.20 -3.45
CA THR A 146 -7.25 -3.82 -4.01
C THR A 146 -7.30 -5.34 -4.01
N ILE A 147 -7.57 -5.97 -2.87
CA ILE A 147 -7.55 -7.44 -2.69
C ILE A 147 -8.52 -8.16 -3.64
N PRO A 148 -9.78 -7.70 -3.88
CA PRO A 148 -10.69 -8.41 -4.76
C PRO A 148 -10.18 -8.60 -6.20
N TYR A 149 -9.36 -7.69 -6.72
CA TYR A 149 -8.75 -7.84 -8.05
C TYR A 149 -7.78 -9.03 -8.12
N LEU A 150 -7.02 -9.27 -7.06
CA LEU A 150 -6.07 -10.39 -6.95
C LEU A 150 -6.81 -11.72 -6.75
N LEU A 151 -7.92 -11.70 -6.01
CA LEU A 151 -8.76 -12.88 -5.83
C LEU A 151 -9.48 -13.29 -7.12
N GLU A 152 -9.95 -12.33 -7.91
CA GLU A 152 -10.67 -12.62 -9.15
C GLU A 152 -9.76 -13.19 -10.25
N ASN A 153 -8.51 -12.73 -10.32
CA ASN A 153 -7.58 -13.12 -11.36
C ASN A 153 -6.29 -13.71 -10.78
N PRO A 154 -6.16 -15.05 -10.72
CA PRO A 154 -4.96 -15.72 -10.25
C PRO A 154 -3.68 -15.43 -11.05
N GLU A 155 -3.78 -14.90 -12.28
CA GLU A 155 -2.62 -14.50 -13.09
C GLU A 155 -2.11 -13.09 -12.73
N LEU A 156 -2.84 -12.33 -11.89
CA LEU A 156 -2.46 -10.98 -11.49
C LEU A 156 -1.44 -11.02 -10.33
N GLY A 157 -0.21 -10.57 -10.60
CA GLY A 157 0.86 -10.55 -9.59
C GLY A 157 0.99 -9.27 -8.76
N LEU A 158 0.38 -8.16 -9.18
CA LEU A 158 0.52 -6.85 -8.51
C LEU A 158 -0.69 -5.94 -8.77
N VAL A 159 -1.13 -5.25 -7.73
CA VAL A 159 -2.04 -4.10 -7.82
C VAL A 159 -1.29 -2.87 -7.35
N GLN A 160 -1.16 -1.86 -8.22
CA GLN A 160 -0.60 -0.56 -7.85
C GLN A 160 -1.73 0.46 -7.70
N ALA A 161 -1.81 1.09 -6.53
CA ALA A 161 -2.68 2.23 -6.31
C ALA A 161 -1.96 3.54 -6.67
N ARG A 162 -2.76 4.57 -7.01
CA ARG A 162 -2.27 5.94 -7.15
C ARG A 162 -1.95 6.51 -5.76
N TRP A 163 -0.84 7.22 -5.65
CA TRP A 163 -0.50 8.04 -4.49
C TRP A 163 -0.86 9.50 -4.77
N LYS A 164 -1.23 10.23 -3.72
CA LYS A 164 -1.62 11.64 -3.77
C LYS A 164 -0.92 12.39 -2.64
N PHE A 165 -0.59 13.66 -2.88
CA PHE A 165 -0.05 14.51 -1.84
C PHE A 165 -1.17 15.04 -0.95
N VAL A 166 -1.02 14.88 0.36
CA VAL A 166 -1.97 15.44 1.33
C VAL A 166 -1.84 16.97 1.41
N ASN A 167 -0.67 17.52 1.04
CA ASN A 167 -0.34 18.95 1.13
C ASN A 167 -0.37 19.69 -0.21
N ALA A 168 -1.05 19.13 -1.22
CA ALA A 168 -1.07 19.71 -2.55
C ALA A 168 -1.60 21.16 -2.59
N ASP A 169 -2.54 21.49 -1.71
CA ASP A 169 -3.14 22.83 -1.63
C ASP A 169 -2.38 23.80 -0.70
N GLU A 170 -1.28 23.39 -0.07
CA GLU A 170 -0.52 24.26 0.83
C GLU A 170 0.20 25.40 0.09
N CYS A 171 0.71 25.15 -1.11
CA CYS A 171 1.40 26.17 -1.90
C CYS A 171 1.39 25.87 -3.40
N LEU A 172 1.75 26.86 -4.21
CA LEU A 172 1.82 26.72 -5.67
C LEU A 172 2.79 25.60 -6.10
N MET A 173 3.88 25.41 -5.37
CA MET A 173 4.87 24.37 -5.68
C MET A 173 4.30 22.96 -5.49
N THR A 174 3.67 22.68 -4.34
CA THR A 174 3.07 21.37 -4.06
C THR A 174 1.90 21.07 -5.01
N ARG A 175 1.15 22.09 -5.39
CA ARG A 175 0.10 21.97 -6.40
C ARG A 175 0.63 21.64 -7.80
N LEU A 176 1.73 22.25 -8.21
CA LEU A 176 2.40 21.91 -9.48
C LEU A 176 2.98 20.50 -9.46
N GLN A 177 3.53 20.05 -8.33
CA GLN A 177 4.00 18.68 -8.15
C GLN A 177 2.85 17.67 -8.26
N GLU A 178 1.70 17.94 -7.64
CA GLU A 178 0.50 17.11 -7.78
C GLU A 178 0.03 17.04 -9.24
N MET A 179 -0.10 18.19 -9.93
CA MET A 179 -0.51 18.22 -11.34
C MET A 179 0.41 17.36 -12.23
N SER A 180 1.72 17.41 -11.97
CA SER A 180 2.70 16.60 -12.71
C SER A 180 2.52 15.10 -12.45
N LEU A 181 2.31 14.68 -11.19
CA LEU A 181 2.05 13.27 -10.88
C LEU A 181 0.70 12.80 -11.41
N ASP A 182 -0.32 13.65 -11.37
CA ASP A 182 -1.65 13.35 -11.87
C ASP A 182 -1.66 13.07 -13.36
N TYR A 183 -0.86 13.81 -14.12
CA TYR A 183 -0.61 13.53 -15.53
C TYR A 183 -0.01 12.13 -15.71
N HIS A 184 1.02 11.78 -14.93
CA HIS A 184 1.67 10.49 -15.03
C HIS A 184 0.69 9.32 -14.77
N PHE A 185 -0.12 9.39 -13.70
CA PHE A 185 -1.11 8.35 -13.41
C PHE A 185 -2.29 8.31 -14.38
N SER A 186 -2.82 9.48 -14.74
CA SER A 186 -4.09 9.55 -15.50
C SER A 186 -3.89 9.46 -17.00
N VAL A 187 -2.67 9.72 -17.50
CA VAL A 187 -2.38 9.78 -18.93
C VAL A 187 -1.35 8.71 -19.29
N GLU A 188 -0.16 8.72 -18.68
CA GLU A 188 0.92 7.80 -19.07
C GLU A 188 0.59 6.34 -18.73
N GLN A 189 0.12 6.07 -17.50
CA GLN A 189 -0.25 4.69 -17.14
C GLN A 189 -1.47 4.19 -17.91
N GLU A 190 -2.48 5.02 -18.15
CA GLU A 190 -3.67 4.61 -18.92
C GLU A 190 -3.31 4.27 -20.37
N VAL A 191 -2.43 5.08 -20.99
CA VAL A 191 -1.93 4.82 -22.35
C VAL A 191 -1.02 3.59 -22.38
N GLY A 192 -0.12 3.44 -21.41
CA GLY A 192 0.76 2.27 -21.29
C GLY A 192 -0.05 0.97 -21.15
N SER A 193 -1.05 0.98 -20.27
CA SER A 193 -1.99 -0.14 -20.08
C SER A 193 -2.77 -0.46 -21.37
N SER A 194 -3.30 0.56 -22.05
CA SER A 194 -4.09 0.39 -23.28
C SER A 194 -3.26 -0.12 -24.47
N THR A 195 -1.95 0.11 -24.44
CA THR A 195 -1.01 -0.35 -25.48
C THR A 195 -0.28 -1.64 -25.10
N CYS A 196 -0.58 -2.22 -23.94
CA CYS A 196 0.16 -3.36 -23.38
C CYS A 196 1.68 -3.11 -23.31
N SER A 197 2.08 -1.86 -23.05
CA SER A 197 3.48 -1.47 -22.89
C SER A 197 4.04 -1.93 -21.54
N PHE A 198 5.36 -2.02 -21.44
CA PHE A 198 6.04 -2.44 -20.22
C PHE A 198 5.74 -1.47 -19.05
N PHE A 199 5.57 -2.04 -17.85
CA PHE A 199 5.28 -1.27 -16.65
C PHE A 199 6.52 -0.49 -16.20
N GLY A 200 6.43 0.85 -16.18
CA GLY A 200 7.41 1.71 -15.54
C GLY A 200 7.24 1.67 -14.02
N PHE A 201 8.33 1.47 -13.29
CA PHE A 201 8.31 1.54 -11.83
C PHE A 201 8.13 3.00 -11.39
N ASN A 202 7.11 3.26 -10.55
CA ASN A 202 6.69 4.62 -10.18
C ASN A 202 7.13 5.03 -8.77
N GLY A 203 8.10 4.31 -8.20
CA GLY A 203 8.73 4.67 -6.92
C GLY A 203 10.07 5.36 -7.15
N TYR A 204 10.41 6.28 -6.25
CA TYR A 204 11.79 6.72 -6.06
C TYR A 204 12.48 5.63 -5.21
N LEU A 205 13.48 4.95 -5.77
CA LEU A 205 14.33 3.99 -5.04
C LEU A 205 15.29 4.71 -4.10
#